data_AF-A0A0P7TB25-F1
#
_entry.id   AF-A0A0P7TB25-F1
#
_cell.length_a   1.000
_cell.length_b   1.000
_cell.length_c   1.000
_cell.angle_alpha   90.00
_cell.angle_beta   90.00
_cell.angle_gamma   90.00
#
_symmetry.space_group_name_H-M   'P 1'
#
loop_
_entity.id
_entity.type
_entity.pdbx_description
1 polymer ?
#
loop_
_entity_poly.entity_id
_entity_poly.type
_entity_poly.pdbx_seq_one_letter_code
_entity_poly.pdbx_strand_id
1 'polypeptide(L)'
;MKKEIAAVVFFLKRLIKKADKLEMEKVEKFVERLTVALQEKYKGHWYPENPSKGQAFRCIRVNKFQQEDPELRRACNESGVLYGEKNFAFTVASFSGDEEDKEEVTKKVTNAVERLVYPSVPVWNLSPRKRSRPGQGLPRHVYKFRPQGKLSHPLRLNGWAPPGP
;
A
#
# COMPACT_ATOMS: atom_id res chain seq x y z
N MET A 1 11.40 -3.01 -8.79
CA MET A 1 10.90 -1.81 -9.51
C MET A 1 10.11 -2.13 -10.78
N LYS A 2 10.70 -2.76 -11.80
CA LYS A 2 10.02 -2.96 -13.11
C LYS A 2 8.75 -3.83 -13.01
N LYS A 3 8.77 -4.87 -12.18
CA LYS A 3 7.63 -5.79 -11.98
C LYS A 3 6.44 -5.07 -11.31
N GLU A 4 6.75 -4.20 -10.36
CA GLU A 4 5.78 -3.42 -9.60
C GLU A 4 5.16 -2.34 -10.47
N ILE A 5 5.96 -1.65 -11.30
CA ILE A 5 5.44 -0.73 -12.32
C ILE A 5 4.55 -1.46 -13.30
N ALA A 6 4.98 -2.63 -13.81
CA ALA A 6 4.18 -3.45 -14.72
C ALA A 6 2.82 -3.83 -14.10
N ALA A 7 2.79 -4.20 -12.81
CA ALA A 7 1.56 -4.49 -12.10
C ALA A 7 0.63 -3.26 -11.99
N VAL A 8 1.19 -2.07 -11.69
CA VAL A 8 0.42 -0.82 -11.62
C VAL A 8 -0.17 -0.44 -12.98
N VAL A 9 0.63 -0.45 -14.06
CA VAL A 9 0.14 -0.07 -15.39
C VAL A 9 -0.83 -1.11 -15.95
N PHE A 10 -0.65 -2.39 -15.63
CA PHE A 10 -1.62 -3.43 -15.95
C PHE A 10 -2.95 -3.23 -15.21
N PHE A 11 -2.89 -2.87 -13.92
CA PHE A 11 -4.09 -2.53 -13.15
C PHE A 11 -4.83 -1.35 -13.76
N LEU A 12 -4.14 -0.26 -14.10
CA LEU A 12 -4.74 0.91 -14.75
C LEU A 12 -5.31 0.58 -16.15
N LYS A 13 -4.60 -0.22 -16.97
CA LYS A 13 -5.13 -0.74 -18.25
C LYS A 13 -6.45 -1.46 -18.03
N ARG A 14 -6.55 -2.27 -16.97
CA ARG A 14 -7.77 -3.01 -16.63
C ARG A 14 -8.91 -2.11 -16.16
N LEU A 15 -8.62 -1.04 -15.40
CA LEU A 15 -9.62 -0.04 -15.02
C LEU A 15 -10.24 0.61 -16.26
N ILE A 16 -9.39 1.09 -17.17
CA ILE A 16 -9.83 1.79 -18.36
C ILE A 16 -10.66 0.87 -19.26
N LYS A 17 -10.22 -0.38 -19.45
CA LYS A 17 -10.97 -1.38 -20.23
C LYS A 17 -12.36 -1.65 -19.67
N LYS A 18 -12.54 -1.70 -18.35
CA LYS A 18 -13.87 -1.91 -17.75
C LYS A 18 -14.79 -0.69 -17.87
N ALA A 19 -14.24 0.50 -18.13
CA ALA A 19 -15.03 1.72 -18.25
C ALA A 19 -15.63 1.91 -19.66
N ASP A 20 -15.37 0.98 -20.61
CA ASP A 20 -15.96 0.84 -21.97
C ASP A 20 -15.93 2.10 -22.89
N LYS A 21 -15.17 3.14 -22.52
CA LYS A 21 -15.26 4.47 -23.15
C LYS A 21 -14.03 4.91 -23.96
N LEU A 22 -13.01 4.07 -24.13
CA LEU A 22 -11.72 4.48 -24.73
C LEU A 22 -11.20 3.48 -25.76
N GLU A 23 -10.68 4.01 -26.87
CA GLU A 23 -10.01 3.25 -27.93
C GLU A 23 -8.78 2.52 -27.38
N MET A 24 -8.65 1.23 -27.69
CA MET A 24 -7.58 0.38 -27.17
C MET A 24 -6.18 0.91 -27.52
N GLU A 25 -6.01 1.51 -28.70
CA GLU A 25 -4.74 2.11 -29.15
C GLU A 25 -4.30 3.27 -28.24
N LYS A 26 -5.23 4.16 -27.86
CA LYS A 26 -4.96 5.24 -26.90
C LYS A 26 -4.60 4.70 -25.53
N VAL A 27 -5.24 3.60 -25.09
CA VAL A 27 -4.93 2.94 -23.82
C VAL A 27 -3.53 2.33 -23.83
N GLU A 28 -3.10 1.73 -24.93
CA GLU A 28 -1.76 1.15 -25.03
C GLU A 28 -0.69 2.23 -25.04
N LYS A 29 -0.90 3.29 -25.82
CA LYS A 29 -0.04 4.48 -25.79
C LYS A 29 0.04 5.10 -24.39
N PHE A 30 -1.07 5.18 -23.67
CA PHE A 30 -1.11 5.65 -22.29
C PHE A 30 -0.25 4.79 -21.36
N VAL A 31 -0.39 3.46 -21.44
CA VAL A 31 0.37 2.51 -20.62
C VAL A 31 1.87 2.63 -20.87
N GLU A 32 2.28 2.78 -22.13
CA GLU A 32 3.68 2.98 -22.49
C GLU A 32 4.23 4.28 -21.91
N ARG A 33 3.54 5.41 -22.12
CA ARG A 33 3.98 6.72 -21.62
C ARG A 33 4.02 6.78 -20.09
N LEU A 34 3.03 6.19 -19.43
CA LEU A 34 3.02 6.11 -17.97
C LEU A 34 4.17 5.25 -17.44
N THR A 35 4.48 4.14 -18.11
CA THR A 35 5.60 3.28 -17.71
C THR A 35 6.92 4.05 -17.72
N VAL A 36 7.17 4.83 -18.78
CA VAL A 36 8.38 5.66 -18.90
C VAL A 36 8.39 6.73 -17.81
N ALA A 37 7.30 7.47 -17.63
CA ALA A 37 7.19 8.54 -16.65
C ALA A 37 7.42 8.04 -15.21
N LEU A 38 6.86 6.89 -14.82
CA LEU A 38 7.07 6.29 -13.51
C LEU A 38 8.50 5.78 -13.31
N GLN A 39 9.11 5.22 -14.36
CA GLN A 39 10.51 4.79 -14.29
C GLN A 39 11.46 5.97 -14.07
N GLU A 40 11.23 7.08 -14.76
CA GLU A 40 11.98 8.33 -14.58
C GLU A 40 11.78 8.90 -13.18
N LYS A 41 10.53 9.03 -12.72
CA LYS A 41 10.18 9.54 -11.38
C LYS A 41 10.85 8.75 -10.27
N TYR A 42 10.77 7.42 -10.30
CA TYR A 42 11.24 6.59 -9.20
C TYR A 42 12.76 6.35 -9.23
N LYS A 43 13.48 6.82 -10.25
CA LYS A 43 14.94 6.74 -10.30
C LYS A 43 15.54 7.45 -9.08
N GLY A 44 16.46 6.79 -8.39
CA GLY A 44 17.06 7.30 -7.14
C GLY A 44 16.13 7.25 -5.91
N HIS A 45 14.87 6.85 -6.08
CA HIS A 45 13.87 6.78 -5.01
C HIS A 45 13.30 5.37 -4.84
N TRP A 46 14.02 4.34 -5.31
CA TRP A 46 13.67 2.93 -5.15
C TRP A 46 14.65 2.23 -4.21
N TYR A 47 14.18 1.74 -3.07
CA TYR A 47 15.01 1.17 -2.01
C TYR A 47 14.56 -0.28 -1.74
N PRO A 48 15.18 -1.30 -2.37
CA PRO A 48 14.77 -2.69 -2.21
C PRO A 48 14.96 -3.21 -0.78
N GLU A 49 16.00 -2.75 -0.07
CA GLU A 49 16.29 -3.13 1.31
C GLU A 49 15.32 -2.49 2.30
N ASN A 50 14.75 -1.33 1.95
CA ASN A 50 13.78 -0.63 2.79
C ASN A 50 12.61 -0.07 1.96
N PRO A 51 11.64 -0.91 1.59
CA PRO A 51 10.54 -0.53 0.69
C PRO A 51 9.72 0.67 1.19
N SER A 52 9.61 0.85 2.51
CA SER A 52 8.89 1.98 3.11
C SER A 52 9.55 3.34 2.82
N LYS A 53 10.86 3.37 2.59
CA LYS A 53 11.58 4.60 2.25
C LYS A 53 11.12 5.10 0.89
N GLY A 54 10.72 6.37 0.82
CA GLY A 54 10.25 6.99 -0.41
C GLY A 54 8.84 6.58 -0.85
N GLN A 55 8.07 5.84 -0.02
CA GLN A 55 6.72 5.40 -0.40
C GLN A 55 5.75 6.57 -0.67
N ALA A 56 5.87 7.67 0.09
CA ALA A 56 5.06 8.88 -0.12
C ALA A 56 5.41 9.58 -1.44
N PHE A 57 6.70 9.65 -1.77
CA PHE A 57 7.18 10.18 -3.05
C PHE A 57 6.71 9.33 -4.24
N ARG A 58 6.69 8.00 -4.07
CA ARG A 58 6.21 7.07 -5.10
C ARG A 58 4.69 6.90 -5.13
N CYS A 59 3.94 7.58 -4.27
CA CYS A 59 2.49 7.45 -4.23
C CYS A 59 1.87 8.09 -5.48
N ILE A 60 1.00 7.35 -6.16
CA ILE A 60 0.17 7.86 -7.26
C ILE A 60 -1.19 8.19 -6.67
N ARG A 61 -1.56 9.46 -6.66
CA ARG A 61 -2.83 9.92 -6.08
C ARG A 61 -3.86 10.16 -7.18
N VAL A 62 -5.00 9.49 -7.06
CA VAL A 62 -6.15 9.65 -7.97
C VAL A 62 -7.34 10.10 -7.13
N ASN A 63 -7.59 11.41 -7.11
CA ASN A 63 -8.70 12.01 -6.38
C ASN A 63 -9.35 13.10 -7.23
N LYS A 64 -10.68 13.18 -7.21
CA LYS A 64 -11.46 14.20 -7.93
C LYS A 64 -11.20 15.60 -7.39
N PHE A 65 -10.94 15.74 -6.09
CA PHE A 65 -10.83 17.04 -5.41
C PHE A 65 -9.39 17.58 -5.29
N GLN A 66 -8.40 16.92 -5.91
CA GLN A 66 -7.01 17.33 -5.83
C GLN A 66 -6.36 17.42 -7.19
N GLN A 67 -5.26 18.16 -7.22
CA GLN A 67 -4.41 18.26 -8.39
C GLN A 67 -4.00 16.86 -8.85
N GLU A 68 -4.22 16.63 -10.14
CA GLU A 68 -3.92 15.39 -10.84
C GLU A 68 -2.45 15.03 -10.66
N ASP A 69 -2.15 13.74 -10.53
CA ASP A 69 -0.76 13.29 -10.46
C ASP A 69 -0.04 13.71 -11.77
N PRO A 70 1.12 14.39 -11.68
CA PRO A 70 1.78 14.95 -12.86
C PRO A 70 2.16 13.88 -13.88
N GLU A 71 2.40 12.64 -13.44
CA GLU A 71 2.82 11.55 -14.33
C GLU A 71 1.62 10.95 -15.05
N LEU A 72 0.47 10.90 -14.37
CA LEU A 72 -0.81 10.56 -15.00
C LEU A 72 -1.21 11.64 -16.00
N ARG A 73 -1.14 12.92 -15.62
CA ARG A 73 -1.44 14.05 -16.52
C ARG A 73 -0.56 14.02 -17.76
N ARG A 74 0.76 13.83 -17.59
CA ARG A 74 1.71 13.73 -18.71
C ARG A 74 1.35 12.58 -19.64
N ALA A 75 1.13 11.38 -19.12
CA ALA A 75 0.77 10.21 -19.92
C ALA A 75 -0.55 10.40 -20.66
N CYS A 76 -1.54 11.01 -20.03
CA CYS A 76 -2.83 11.36 -20.61
C CYS A 76 -2.70 12.35 -21.78
N ASN A 77 -1.93 13.42 -21.61
CA ASN A 77 -1.69 14.40 -22.68
C ASN A 77 -1.00 13.77 -23.89
N GLU A 78 0.00 12.92 -23.67
CA GLU A 78 0.75 12.28 -24.76
C GLU A 78 -0.04 11.16 -25.47
N SER A 79 -1.02 10.56 -24.78
CA SER A 79 -1.86 9.48 -25.32
C SER A 79 -3.20 9.94 -25.89
N GLY A 80 -3.63 11.18 -25.59
CA GLY A 80 -4.96 11.67 -25.94
C GLY A 80 -6.08 11.05 -25.08
N VAL A 81 -5.72 10.45 -23.94
CA VAL A 81 -6.69 9.97 -22.94
C VAL A 81 -7.02 11.13 -22.01
N LEU A 82 -8.28 11.53 -21.92
CA LEU A 82 -8.68 12.60 -21.00
C LEU A 82 -8.66 12.08 -19.54
N TYR A 83 -8.08 12.87 -18.65
CA TYR A 83 -8.06 12.64 -17.19
C TYR A 83 -8.91 13.73 -16.50
N GLY A 84 -9.50 13.45 -15.33
CA GLY A 84 -10.26 14.44 -14.55
C GLY A 84 -11.78 14.21 -14.50
N GLU A 85 -12.53 15.21 -14.02
CA GLU A 85 -13.96 15.12 -13.62
C GLU A 85 -14.91 14.58 -14.70
N LYS A 86 -14.56 14.71 -15.98
CA LYS A 86 -15.33 14.19 -17.11
C LYS A 86 -14.95 12.76 -17.53
N ASN A 87 -13.91 12.18 -16.93
CA ASN A 87 -13.41 10.87 -17.31
C ASN A 87 -13.48 9.85 -16.16
N PHE A 88 -14.57 9.08 -16.18
CA PHE A 88 -14.78 7.95 -15.26
C PHE A 88 -13.84 6.77 -15.48
N ALA A 89 -12.97 6.81 -16.51
CA ALA A 89 -12.07 5.72 -16.87
C ALA A 89 -11.12 5.27 -15.74
N PHE A 90 -10.83 6.17 -14.79
CA PHE A 90 -9.98 5.91 -13.64
C PHE A 90 -10.72 5.85 -12.30
N THR A 91 -12.06 5.93 -12.33
CA THR A 91 -12.88 5.90 -11.11
C THR A 91 -13.08 4.46 -10.66
N VAL A 92 -12.39 4.06 -9.60
CA VAL A 92 -12.55 2.73 -8.96
C VAL A 92 -13.80 2.69 -8.07
N ALA A 93 -14.11 3.80 -7.41
CA ALA A 93 -15.30 4.01 -6.60
C ALA A 93 -15.56 5.52 -6.45
N SER A 94 -16.81 5.90 -6.19
CA SER A 94 -17.20 7.29 -5.91
C SER A 94 -17.79 7.35 -4.50
N PHE A 95 -17.35 8.33 -3.71
CA PHE A 95 -17.80 8.52 -2.33
C PHE A 95 -18.27 9.97 -2.17
N SER A 96 -19.45 10.15 -1.59
CA SER A 96 -19.86 11.40 -0.93
C SER A 96 -19.33 11.33 0.50
N GLY A 97 -18.59 12.33 0.94
CA GLY A 97 -17.85 12.28 2.21
C GLY A 97 -18.64 12.89 3.36
N ASP A 98 -18.95 12.06 4.36
CA ASP A 98 -19.15 12.48 5.75
C ASP A 98 -17.94 11.97 6.57
N GLU A 99 -17.45 12.73 7.56
CA GLU A 99 -16.17 12.49 8.25
C GLU A 99 -16.13 11.20 9.11
N GLU A 100 -17.28 10.60 9.43
CA GLU A 100 -17.39 9.39 10.26
C GLU A 100 -17.01 8.08 9.54
N ASP A 101 -16.91 8.07 8.21
CA ASP A 101 -16.91 6.83 7.43
C ASP A 101 -15.52 6.36 6.97
N LYS A 102 -14.41 6.81 7.58
CA LYS A 102 -13.05 6.47 7.11
C LYS A 102 -12.79 4.96 6.99
N GLU A 103 -13.30 4.18 7.95
CA GLU A 103 -13.17 2.72 7.91
C GLU A 103 -14.05 2.10 6.81
N GLU A 104 -15.24 2.63 6.59
CA GLU A 104 -16.16 2.18 5.55
C GLU A 104 -15.64 2.51 4.16
N VAL A 105 -15.13 3.73 3.95
CA VAL A 105 -14.47 4.14 2.70
C VAL A 105 -13.30 3.21 2.41
N THR A 106 -12.47 2.90 3.41
CA THR A 106 -11.35 1.98 3.23
C THR A 106 -11.82 0.59 2.79
N LYS A 107 -12.84 0.02 3.46
CA LYS A 107 -13.43 -1.28 3.10
C LYS A 107 -14.03 -1.30 1.70
N LYS A 108 -14.73 -0.22 1.30
CA LYS A 108 -15.32 -0.08 -0.03
C LYS A 108 -14.25 0.06 -1.11
N VAL A 109 -13.20 0.86 -0.87
CA VAL A 109 -12.05 0.97 -1.79
C VAL A 109 -11.37 -0.38 -1.94
N THR A 110 -11.07 -1.09 -0.84
CA THR A 110 -10.43 -2.41 -0.90
C THR A 110 -11.29 -3.41 -1.65
N ASN A 111 -12.60 -3.45 -1.40
CA ASN A 111 -13.50 -4.37 -2.10
C ASN A 111 -13.59 -4.08 -3.60
N ALA A 112 -13.66 -2.81 -4.00
CA ALA A 112 -13.65 -2.41 -5.40
C ALA A 112 -12.35 -2.82 -6.09
N VAL A 113 -11.20 -2.57 -5.45
CA VAL A 113 -9.88 -3.00 -5.93
C VAL A 113 -9.81 -4.53 -6.04
N GLU A 114 -10.27 -5.28 -5.04
CA GLU A 114 -10.27 -6.75 -5.05
C GLU A 114 -11.09 -7.32 -6.21
N ARG A 115 -12.30 -6.80 -6.47
CA ARG A 115 -13.12 -7.20 -7.63
C ARG A 115 -12.46 -6.92 -8.98
N LEU A 116 -11.53 -5.98 -9.03
CA LEU A 116 -10.77 -5.64 -10.22
C LEU A 116 -9.53 -6.50 -10.38
N VAL A 117 -8.79 -6.74 -9.29
CA VAL A 117 -7.55 -7.52 -9.31
C VAL A 117 -7.85 -9.03 -9.37
N TYR A 118 -8.85 -9.49 -8.61
CA TYR A 118 -9.19 -10.89 -8.40
C TYR A 118 -10.70 -11.15 -8.65
N PRO A 119 -11.16 -11.13 -9.92
CA PRO A 119 -12.59 -11.29 -10.24
C PRO A 119 -13.17 -12.66 -9.83
N SER A 120 -12.32 -13.66 -9.58
CA SER A 120 -12.72 -15.04 -9.31
C SER A 120 -12.50 -15.48 -7.85
N VAL A 121 -11.95 -14.61 -6.99
CA VAL A 121 -11.60 -14.98 -5.62
C VAL A 121 -12.75 -14.58 -4.68
N PRO A 122 -13.31 -15.52 -3.89
CA PRO A 122 -14.36 -15.19 -2.93
C PRO A 122 -13.85 -14.26 -1.83
N VAL A 123 -14.62 -13.21 -1.52
CA VAL A 123 -14.28 -12.09 -0.60
C VAL A 123 -13.87 -12.55 0.81
N TRP A 124 -14.28 -13.74 1.25
CA TRP A 124 -14.04 -14.27 2.59
C TRP A 124 -12.64 -14.86 2.81
N ASN A 125 -11.85 -15.03 1.75
CA ASN A 125 -10.49 -15.61 1.83
C ASN A 125 -9.36 -14.57 1.99
N LEU A 126 -9.68 -13.28 1.97
CA LEU A 126 -8.70 -12.18 2.05
C LEU A 126 -8.93 -11.31 3.30
N SER A 127 -9.01 -11.93 4.48
CA SER A 127 -9.05 -11.16 5.72
C SER A 127 -7.72 -10.39 5.90
N PRO A 128 -7.76 -9.07 6.18
CA PRO A 128 -6.56 -8.32 6.53
C PRO A 128 -5.90 -9.00 7.74
N ARG A 129 -4.63 -9.39 7.63
CA ARG A 129 -3.84 -9.76 8.80
C ARG A 129 -3.92 -8.59 9.78
N LYS A 130 -4.64 -8.77 10.89
CA LYS A 130 -4.73 -7.78 11.98
C LYS A 130 -3.30 -7.37 12.35
N ARG A 131 -2.93 -6.11 12.12
CA ARG A 131 -1.77 -5.52 12.79
C ARG A 131 -2.06 -5.55 14.28
N SER A 132 -1.20 -6.22 15.05
CA SER A 132 -1.25 -6.17 16.51
C SER A 132 -1.17 -4.71 16.95
N ARG A 133 -2.21 -4.23 17.67
CA ARG A 133 -2.19 -2.92 18.32
C ARG A 133 -1.11 -2.93 19.41
N PRO A 134 -0.30 -1.87 19.58
CA PRO A 134 0.58 -1.76 20.73
C PRO A 134 -0.26 -1.31 21.94
N GLY A 135 -0.19 -2.09 23.02
CA GLY A 135 -0.68 -1.72 24.35
C GLY A 135 -2.11 -2.11 24.65
N GLN A 136 -2.28 -3.27 25.29
CA GLN A 136 -3.25 -3.47 26.37
C GLN A 136 -2.77 -4.65 27.22
N GLY A 137 -2.70 -4.43 28.54
CA GLY A 137 -2.04 -5.30 29.51
C GLY A 137 -2.61 -6.72 29.54
N LEU A 138 -1.72 -7.69 29.73
CA LEU A 138 -2.07 -9.09 29.90
C LEU A 138 -2.92 -9.27 31.17
N PRO A 139 -4.04 -10.04 31.12
CA PRO A 139 -4.74 -10.45 32.32
C PRO A 139 -3.85 -11.41 33.13
N ARG A 140 -3.69 -11.09 34.40
CA ARG A 140 -2.91 -11.86 35.37
C ARG A 140 -3.66 -13.16 35.68
N HIS A 141 -3.44 -14.21 34.90
CA HIS A 141 -3.94 -15.55 35.23
C HIS A 141 -2.92 -16.29 36.10
N VAL A 142 -3.29 -16.53 37.35
CA VAL A 142 -2.52 -17.23 38.37
C VAL A 142 -2.42 -18.71 37.99
N TYR A 143 -1.24 -19.17 37.58
CA TYR A 143 -0.89 -20.59 37.66
C TYR A 143 0.00 -20.82 38.87
N LYS A 144 -0.56 -21.52 39.87
CA LYS A 144 0.21 -22.13 40.95
C LYS A 144 1.00 -23.30 40.37
N PHE A 145 2.32 -23.22 40.39
CA PHE A 145 3.17 -24.41 40.44
C PHE A 145 4.36 -24.10 41.36
N ARG A 146 4.44 -24.84 42.47
CA ARG A 146 5.46 -24.71 43.51
C ARG A 146 6.33 -25.98 43.46
N PRO A 147 7.60 -25.91 43.04
CA PRO A 147 8.54 -26.96 43.34
C PRO A 147 9.15 -26.71 44.73
N GLN A 148 9.01 -27.68 45.64
CA GLN A 148 9.81 -27.76 46.86
C GLN A 148 11.14 -28.47 46.52
N GLY A 149 12.27 -27.83 46.86
CA GLY A 149 13.59 -28.46 46.83
C GLY A 149 14.70 -27.41 46.93
N LYS A 150 15.31 -27.29 48.12
CA LYS A 150 16.38 -26.34 48.47
C LYS A 150 17.75 -26.78 47.93
N LEU A 151 18.67 -25.83 47.68
CA LEU A 151 19.98 -25.69 48.38
C LEU A 151 20.77 -24.42 47.96
N SER A 152 21.08 -23.60 48.97
CA SER A 152 22.29 -22.79 49.27
C SER A 152 23.03 -21.92 48.21
N HIS A 153 22.96 -20.59 48.40
CA HIS A 153 23.99 -19.51 48.46
C HIS A 153 25.42 -19.67 47.87
N PRO A 154 26.22 -18.57 47.69
CA PRO A 154 25.92 -17.16 47.44
C PRO A 154 26.78 -16.48 46.33
N LEU A 155 26.39 -15.24 45.97
CA LEU A 155 27.20 -14.10 45.53
C LEU A 155 28.63 -14.34 44.98
N ARG A 156 28.86 -13.92 43.72
CA ARG A 156 30.12 -13.26 43.36
C ARG A 156 29.92 -12.16 42.32
N LEU A 157 29.98 -10.92 42.81
CA LEU A 157 30.43 -9.76 42.06
C LEU A 157 31.85 -10.04 41.54
N ASN A 158 32.16 -9.66 40.30
CA ASN A 158 33.48 -9.29 39.76
C ASN A 158 33.19 -8.80 38.32
N GLY A 159 33.33 -7.54 37.92
CA GLY A 159 34.35 -6.57 38.31
C GLY A 159 35.54 -6.70 37.35
N TRP A 160 35.39 -6.27 36.10
CA TRP A 160 36.51 -6.16 35.16
C TRP A 160 36.56 -4.73 34.62
N ALA A 161 37.53 -3.98 35.14
CA ALA A 161 37.98 -2.70 34.60
C ALA A 161 39.41 -2.91 34.03
N PRO A 162 39.75 -2.32 32.87
CA PRO A 162 41.07 -2.44 32.28
C PRO A 162 42.09 -1.50 32.96
N PRO A 163 43.40 -1.78 32.87
CA PRO A 163 44.43 -0.94 33.48
C PRO A 163 44.70 0.31 32.63
N GLY A 164 44.81 1.45 33.30
CA GLY A 164 45.32 2.72 32.76
C GLY A 164 46.66 3.11 33.41
N PRO A 165 47.36 4.12 32.88
CA PRO A 165 48.82 4.22 32.76
C PRO A 165 49.61 4.34 34.06
#